data_AF-A0A557WWR7-F1
#
_entry.id   AF-A0A557WWR7-F1
#
_cell.length_a   1.000
_cell.length_b   1.000
_cell.length_c   1.000
_cell.angle_alpha   90.00
_cell.angle_beta   90.00
_cell.angle_gamma   90.00
#
_symmetry.space_group_name_H-M   'P 1'
#
loop_
_entity.id
_entity.type
_entity.pdbx_description
1 polymer ?
#
loop_
_entity_poly.entity_id
_entity_poly.type
_entity_poly.pdbx_seq_one_letter_code
_entity_poly.pdbx_strand_id
1 'polypeptide(L)'
;MTEQPEWAPAGDAAPTPDEIASLWQVEHLLDQRWPETKIEPSLTRISALLDLLGSPQKSYPSIHIAGTNGKTSVARMVDALLTALHQRTGRTTSPHLQSAVERIAIDGKPISPAQYVATYRELEPYVQMVDAQSQASPSGAGLRLSKFEVLTAMAFAAFADAPVDVAVIEVG
;
A
#
# COMPACT_ATOMS: atom_id res chain seq x y z
N MET A 1 27.56 -22.54 22.49
CA MET A 1 26.09 -22.52 22.30
C MET A 1 25.63 -21.22 22.88
N THR A 2 25.49 -20.18 22.05
CA THR A 2 25.12 -18.83 22.51
C THR A 2 23.61 -18.75 22.45
N GLU A 3 22.96 -18.71 23.61
CA GLU A 3 21.51 -18.53 23.71
C GLU A 3 21.12 -17.15 23.16
N GLN A 4 20.11 -17.13 22.30
CA GLN A 4 19.51 -15.90 21.80
C GLN A 4 18.69 -15.25 22.92
N PRO A 5 18.78 -13.93 23.10
CA PRO A 5 18.06 -13.25 24.18
C PRO A 5 16.55 -13.23 23.92
N GLU A 6 15.78 -13.41 25.00
CA GLU A 6 14.31 -13.60 25.05
C GLU A 6 13.47 -12.43 24.50
N TRP A 7 14.11 -11.32 24.11
CA TRP A 7 13.46 -10.14 23.52
C TRP A 7 13.52 -10.11 21.98
N ALA A 8 14.22 -11.05 21.35
CA ALA A 8 14.28 -11.12 19.89
C ALA A 8 12.91 -11.63 19.36
N PRO A 9 12.23 -10.87 18.48
CA PRO A 9 10.94 -11.30 17.95
C PRO A 9 11.10 -12.60 17.17
N ALA A 10 10.29 -13.61 17.49
CA ALA A 10 10.18 -14.82 16.70
C ALA A 10 9.54 -14.48 15.33
N GLY A 11 10.29 -14.67 14.25
CA GLY A 11 9.76 -14.68 12.88
C GLY A 11 9.90 -13.38 12.09
N ASP A 12 11.13 -12.94 11.81
CA ASP A 12 11.42 -12.08 10.65
C ASP A 12 12.83 -12.42 10.14
N ALA A 13 12.90 -13.36 9.20
CA ALA A 13 14.16 -13.58 8.49
C ALA A 13 14.46 -12.32 7.66
N ALA A 14 15.73 -11.90 7.64
CA ALA A 14 16.13 -10.82 6.75
C ALA A 14 15.75 -11.17 5.30
N PRO A 15 15.20 -10.21 4.53
CA PRO A 15 14.78 -10.49 3.16
C PRO A 15 15.96 -10.98 2.33
N THR A 16 15.68 -11.96 1.47
CA THR A 16 16.71 -12.54 0.61
C THR A 16 17.12 -11.54 -0.49
N PRO A 17 18.32 -11.69 -1.08
CA PRO A 17 18.73 -10.84 -2.21
C PRO A 17 17.73 -10.85 -3.38
N ASP A 18 17.09 -11.99 -3.65
CA ASP A 18 16.11 -12.14 -4.74
C ASP A 18 14.79 -11.41 -4.44
N GLU A 19 14.35 -11.41 -3.18
CA GLU A 19 13.18 -10.64 -2.75
C GLU A 19 13.43 -9.13 -2.87
N ILE A 20 14.64 -8.67 -2.52
CA ILE A 20 15.04 -7.26 -2.68
C ILE A 20 15.14 -6.89 -4.17
N ALA A 21 15.74 -7.75 -4.99
CA ALA A 21 15.84 -7.51 -6.44
C ALA A 21 14.45 -7.44 -7.09
N SER A 22 13.52 -8.31 -6.67
CA SER A 22 12.14 -8.31 -7.17
C SER A 22 11.38 -7.05 -6.76
N LEU A 23 11.56 -6.59 -5.52
CA LEU A 23 11.00 -5.32 -5.04
C LEU A 23 11.48 -4.15 -5.90
N TRP A 24 12.77 -4.07 -6.20
CA TRP A 24 13.31 -3.01 -7.06
C TRP A 24 12.79 -3.08 -8.49
N GLN A 25 12.57 -4.28 -9.03
CA GLN A 25 11.95 -4.44 -10.35
C GLN A 25 10.53 -3.86 -10.37
N VAL A 26 9.72 -4.15 -9.35
CA VAL A 26 8.37 -3.58 -9.23
C VAL A 26 8.42 -2.07 -9.05
N GLU A 27 9.30 -1.56 -8.18
CA GLU A 27 9.46 -0.11 -8.01
C GLU A 27 9.87 0.59 -9.31
N HIS A 28 10.78 0.00 -10.09
CA HIS A 28 11.16 0.53 -11.39
C HIS A 28 9.97 0.64 -12.34
N LEU A 29 9.08 -0.36 -12.37
CA LEU A 29 7.86 -0.32 -13.19
C LEU A 29 6.87 0.75 -12.69
N LEU A 30 6.74 0.90 -11.37
CA LEU A 30 5.88 1.92 -10.76
C LEU A 30 6.43 3.34 -10.99
N ASP A 31 7.75 3.53 -11.00
CA ASP A 31 8.41 4.82 -11.26
C ASP A 31 8.30 5.30 -12.71
N GLN A 32 7.98 4.39 -13.65
CA GLN A 32 7.63 4.77 -15.02
C GLN A 32 6.22 5.38 -15.15
N ARG A 33 5.39 5.25 -14.10
CA ARG A 33 4.10 5.94 -14.03
C ARG A 33 4.32 7.40 -13.64
N TRP A 34 3.31 8.22 -13.87
CA TRP A 34 3.40 9.64 -13.51
C TRP A 34 3.41 9.81 -11.97
N PRO A 35 4.19 10.78 -11.46
CA PRO A 35 4.49 10.88 -10.03
C PRO A 35 3.35 11.54 -9.24
N GLU A 36 3.38 11.32 -7.92
CA GLU A 36 2.43 11.88 -6.93
C GLU A 36 2.46 13.42 -6.89
N THR A 37 3.53 14.05 -7.40
CA THR A 37 3.69 15.51 -7.50
C THR A 37 2.88 16.14 -8.63
N LYS A 38 2.40 15.35 -9.59
CA LYS A 38 1.49 15.81 -10.65
C LYS A 38 0.08 15.41 -10.22
N ILE A 39 -0.84 16.37 -10.24
CA ILE A 39 -2.23 16.16 -9.80
C ILE A 39 -3.15 16.21 -11.02
N GLU A 40 -3.95 15.16 -11.21
CA GLU A 40 -5.13 15.17 -12.05
C GLU A 40 -6.33 14.90 -11.12
N PRO A 41 -7.23 15.89 -10.91
CA PRO A 41 -8.23 15.84 -9.85
C PRO A 41 -9.44 14.97 -10.27
N SER A 42 -9.19 13.67 -10.39
CA SER A 42 -10.21 12.66 -10.69
C SER A 42 -9.95 11.39 -9.89
N LEU A 43 -11.03 10.77 -9.41
CA LEU A 43 -10.99 9.45 -8.78
C LEU A 43 -11.39 8.33 -9.74
N THR A 44 -11.62 8.63 -11.02
CA THR A 44 -12.18 7.65 -11.98
C THR A 44 -11.31 6.41 -12.12
N ARG A 45 -9.98 6.56 -12.26
CA ARG A 45 -9.07 5.42 -12.47
C ARG A 45 -8.99 4.54 -11.24
N ILE A 46 -8.74 5.13 -10.07
CA ILE A 46 -8.66 4.36 -8.82
C ILE A 46 -10.00 3.71 -8.46
N SER A 47 -11.13 4.37 -8.71
CA SER A 47 -12.45 3.78 -8.49
C SER A 47 -12.68 2.57 -9.39
N ALA A 48 -12.35 2.69 -10.69
CA ALA A 48 -12.46 1.58 -11.63
C ALA A 48 -11.57 0.38 -11.24
N LEU A 49 -10.33 0.65 -10.79
CA LEU A 49 -9.45 -0.41 -10.29
C LEU A 49 -10.04 -1.11 -9.06
N LEU A 50 -10.52 -0.33 -8.08
CA LEU A 50 -11.09 -0.90 -6.86
C LEU A 50 -12.38 -1.67 -7.12
N ASP A 51 -13.20 -1.25 -8.09
CA ASP A 51 -14.38 -2.00 -8.52
C ASP A 51 -14.01 -3.35 -9.12
N LEU A 52 -12.96 -3.42 -9.97
CA LEU A 52 -12.44 -4.68 -10.52
C LEU A 52 -11.89 -5.61 -9.44
N LEU A 53 -11.32 -5.06 -8.36
CA LEU A 53 -10.80 -5.80 -7.22
C LEU A 53 -11.90 -6.22 -6.21
N GLY A 54 -13.17 -5.96 -6.50
CA GLY A 54 -14.28 -6.31 -5.60
C GLY A 54 -14.48 -5.34 -4.42
N SER A 55 -14.01 -4.10 -4.55
CA SER A 55 -14.07 -3.05 -3.51
C SER A 55 -13.41 -3.45 -2.17
N PRO A 56 -12.13 -3.88 -2.14
CA PRO A 56 -11.46 -4.31 -0.91
C PRO A 56 -11.46 -3.23 0.18
N GLN A 57 -11.39 -1.95 -0.21
CA GLN A 57 -11.45 -0.80 0.69
C GLN A 57 -12.77 -0.66 1.48
N LYS A 58 -13.80 -1.44 1.14
CA LYS A 58 -15.10 -1.46 1.83
C LYS A 58 -15.25 -2.66 2.77
N SER A 59 -14.25 -3.54 2.85
CA SER A 59 -14.31 -4.77 3.66
C SER A 59 -13.97 -4.58 5.13
N TYR A 60 -13.41 -3.42 5.49
CA TYR A 60 -13.02 -3.05 6.86
C TYR A 60 -13.31 -1.56 7.13
N PRO A 61 -13.54 -1.17 8.40
CA PRO A 61 -13.66 0.25 8.77
C PRO A 61 -12.31 0.96 8.65
N SER A 62 -12.34 2.26 8.39
CA SER A 62 -11.13 3.08 8.21
C SER A 62 -11.14 4.35 9.04
N ILE A 63 -9.97 4.73 9.57
CA ILE A 63 -9.69 6.05 10.11
C ILE A 63 -8.86 6.79 9.06
N HIS A 64 -9.41 7.90 8.54
CA HIS A 64 -8.82 8.65 7.44
C HIS A 64 -8.20 9.96 7.95
N ILE A 65 -6.90 10.16 7.72
CA ILE A 65 -6.11 11.24 8.31
C ILE A 65 -5.62 12.17 7.19
N ALA A 66 -6.18 13.37 7.16
CA ALA A 66 -5.76 14.46 6.28
C ALA A 66 -5.11 15.60 7.08
N GLY A 67 -4.34 16.46 6.42
CA GLY A 67 -3.73 17.64 7.03
C GLY A 67 -2.38 18.01 6.43
N THR A 68 -1.92 19.22 6.74
CA THR A 68 -0.65 19.74 6.20
C THR A 68 0.56 19.09 6.87
N ASN A 69 0.52 18.93 8.20
CA ASN A 69 1.64 18.44 9.00
C ASN A 69 1.18 17.36 10.00
N GLY A 70 2.10 16.47 10.37
CA GLY A 70 1.87 15.50 11.45
C GLY A 70 1.02 14.29 11.09
N LYS A 71 0.56 14.17 9.84
CA LYS A 71 -0.27 13.04 9.36
C LYS A 71 0.35 11.68 9.68
N THR A 72 1.56 11.42 9.18
CA THR A 72 2.29 10.17 9.45
C THR A 72 2.48 9.90 10.95
N SER A 73 2.81 10.92 11.73
CA SER A 73 2.96 10.78 13.19
C SER A 73 1.65 10.38 13.85
N VAL A 74 0.55 11.05 13.50
CA VAL A 74 -0.80 10.73 14.01
C VAL A 74 -1.23 9.34 13.55
N ALA A 75 -0.99 8.97 12.29
CA ALA A 75 -1.31 7.64 11.78
C ALA A 75 -0.59 6.53 12.56
N ARG A 76 0.70 6.72 12.87
CA ARG A 76 1.47 5.76 13.69
C ARG A 76 1.01 5.72 15.15
N MET A 77 0.61 6.85 15.73
CA MET A 77 0.06 6.90 17.09
C MET A 77 -1.30 6.17 17.16
N VAL A 78 -2.16 6.38 16.17
CA VAL A 78 -3.47 5.70 16.07
C VAL A 78 -3.27 4.20 15.90
N ASP A 79 -2.39 3.77 15.00
CA ASP A 79 -2.02 2.37 14.79
C ASP A 79 -1.52 1.70 16.08
N ALA A 80 -0.60 2.35 16.80
CA ALA A 80 -0.06 1.85 18.06
C ALA A 80 -1.15 1.71 19.16
N LEU A 81 -2.07 2.68 19.26
CA LEU A 81 -3.17 2.62 20.21
C LEU A 81 -4.14 1.48 19.89
N LEU A 82 -4.51 1.30 18.62
CA LEU A 82 -5.40 0.23 18.18
C LEU A 82 -4.77 -1.15 18.37
N THR A 83 -3.49 -1.29 18.05
CA THR A 83 -2.72 -2.51 18.30
C THR A 83 -2.67 -2.84 19.80
N ALA A 84 -2.46 -1.83 20.66
CA ALA A 84 -2.49 -2.00 22.11
C ALA A 84 -3.88 -2.38 22.65
N LEU A 85 -4.94 -2.08 21.90
CA LEU A 85 -6.32 -2.52 22.16
C LEU A 85 -6.65 -3.86 21.48
N HIS A 86 -5.63 -4.61 21.05
CA HIS A 86 -5.76 -5.94 20.43
C HIS A 86 -6.58 -5.95 19.14
N GLN A 87 -6.62 -4.84 18.41
CA GLN A 87 -7.14 -4.79 17.05
C GLN A 87 -6.03 -5.13 16.05
N ARG A 88 -6.36 -5.93 15.03
CA ARG A 88 -5.51 -6.14 13.88
C ARG A 88 -5.54 -4.92 12.98
N THR A 89 -4.41 -4.25 12.80
CA THR A 89 -4.37 -2.97 12.08
C THR A 89 -3.77 -3.12 10.68
N GLY A 90 -4.34 -2.39 9.73
CA GLY A 90 -3.67 -2.03 8.48
C GLY A 90 -3.30 -0.55 8.52
N ARG A 91 -2.11 -0.15 8.07
CA ARG A 91 -1.74 1.26 7.98
C ARG A 91 -1.05 1.56 6.66
N THR A 92 -1.48 2.63 5.99
CA THR A 92 -0.76 3.19 4.85
C THR A 92 -0.34 4.63 5.12
N THR A 93 0.91 4.95 4.78
CA THR A 93 1.57 6.24 5.01
C THR A 93 2.46 6.61 3.84
N SER A 94 2.65 7.91 3.60
CA SER A 94 3.50 8.40 2.50
C SER A 94 4.13 9.77 2.82
N PRO A 95 5.32 10.07 2.25
CA PRO A 95 6.20 9.17 1.52
C PRO A 95 6.90 8.15 2.44
N HIS A 96 7.64 7.20 1.86
CA HIS A 96 8.54 6.32 2.63
C HIS A 96 9.87 7.03 2.88
N LEU A 97 10.62 6.58 3.90
CA LEU A 97 11.95 7.13 4.21
C LEU A 97 13.08 6.31 3.59
N GLN A 98 13.04 4.98 3.68
CA GLN A 98 14.11 4.10 3.20
C GLN A 98 13.62 3.10 2.14
N SER A 99 12.44 2.52 2.33
CA SER A 99 11.90 1.49 1.44
C SER A 99 10.40 1.63 1.21
N ALA A 100 9.94 1.31 -0.01
CA ALA A 100 8.53 1.38 -0.39
C ALA A 100 7.61 0.52 0.47
N VAL A 101 8.13 -0.57 1.06
CA VAL A 101 7.36 -1.42 1.97
C VAL A 101 6.87 -0.68 3.22
N GLU A 102 7.52 0.41 3.63
CA GLU A 102 7.06 1.25 4.75
C GLU A 102 5.69 1.87 4.52
N ARG A 103 5.26 1.96 3.25
CA ARG A 103 3.97 2.54 2.87
C ARG A 103 2.78 1.62 3.15
N ILE A 104 3.02 0.34 3.44
CA ILE A 104 1.97 -0.64 3.76
C ILE A 104 2.42 -1.42 5.00
N ALA A 105 1.71 -1.27 6.10
CA ALA A 105 1.99 -1.94 7.35
C ALA A 105 0.78 -2.75 7.83
N ILE A 106 1.05 -3.91 8.42
CA ILE A 106 0.06 -4.77 9.06
C ILE A 106 0.58 -5.09 10.46
N ASP A 107 -0.29 -5.01 11.47
CA ASP A 107 0.07 -5.26 12.87
C ASP A 107 1.28 -4.42 13.33
N GLY A 108 1.29 -3.14 12.94
CA GLY A 108 2.33 -2.17 13.26
C GLY A 108 3.65 -2.32 12.48
N LYS A 109 3.79 -3.32 11.62
CA LYS A 109 5.03 -3.62 10.88
C LYS A 109 4.87 -3.46 9.37
N PRO A 110 5.88 -2.90 8.66
CA PRO A 110 5.89 -2.93 7.20
C PRO A 110 5.73 -4.37 6.66
N ILE A 111 5.02 -4.54 5.55
CA ILE A 111 4.97 -5.83 4.86
C ILE A 111 6.35 -6.21 4.32
N SER A 112 6.59 -7.51 4.10
CA SER A 112 7.86 -7.96 3.51
C SER A 112 7.98 -7.56 2.03
N PRO A 113 9.21 -7.49 1.48
CA PRO A 113 9.41 -7.29 0.04
C PRO A 113 8.67 -8.34 -0.81
N ALA A 114 8.63 -9.60 -0.36
CA ALA A 114 7.90 -10.66 -1.03
C ALA A 114 6.38 -10.41 -1.05
N GLN A 115 5.81 -9.99 0.09
CA GLN A 115 4.39 -9.63 0.17
C GLN A 115 4.07 -8.45 -0.73
N TYR A 116 4.91 -7.41 -0.73
CA TYR A 116 4.75 -6.24 -1.61
C TYR A 116 4.71 -6.63 -3.10
N VAL A 117 5.68 -7.46 -3.53
CA VAL A 117 5.75 -7.96 -4.91
C VAL A 117 4.54 -8.85 -5.24
N ALA A 118 4.12 -9.72 -4.33
CA ALA A 118 2.96 -10.58 -4.52
C ALA A 118 1.68 -9.77 -4.71
N THR A 119 1.43 -8.80 -3.81
CA THR A 119 0.27 -7.89 -3.93
C THR A 119 0.31 -7.10 -5.23
N TYR A 120 1.47 -6.59 -5.66
CA TYR A 120 1.56 -5.91 -6.95
C TYR A 120 1.21 -6.83 -8.12
N ARG A 121 1.76 -8.05 -8.16
CA ARG A 121 1.54 -9.01 -9.25
C ARG A 121 0.09 -9.46 -9.34
N GLU A 122 -0.61 -9.56 -8.22
CA GLU A 122 -2.04 -9.84 -8.20
C GLU A 122 -2.85 -8.70 -8.84
N LEU A 123 -2.48 -7.45 -8.55
CA LEU A 123 -3.17 -6.27 -9.07
C LEU A 123 -2.79 -5.96 -10.53
N GLU A 124 -1.61 -6.38 -10.99
CA GLU A 124 -1.03 -6.01 -12.28
C GLU A 124 -1.97 -6.21 -13.48
N PRO A 125 -2.69 -7.34 -13.64
CA PRO A 125 -3.63 -7.53 -14.76
C PRO A 125 -4.77 -6.49 -14.75
N TYR A 126 -5.32 -6.18 -13.58
CA TYR A 126 -6.41 -5.21 -13.44
C TYR A 126 -5.92 -3.78 -13.66
N VAL A 127 -4.70 -3.47 -13.20
CA VAL A 127 -4.03 -2.20 -13.48
C VAL A 127 -3.84 -2.01 -14.98
N GLN A 128 -3.41 -3.05 -15.70
CA GLN A 128 -3.26 -3.00 -17.16
C GLN A 128 -4.61 -2.83 -17.88
N MET A 129 -5.69 -3.45 -17.39
CA MET A 129 -7.05 -3.26 -17.92
C MET A 129 -7.51 -1.80 -17.78
N VAL A 130 -7.33 -1.19 -16.61
CA VAL A 130 -7.71 0.22 -16.38
C VAL A 130 -6.84 1.17 -17.19
N ASP A 131 -5.53 0.91 -17.28
CA ASP A 131 -4.61 1.69 -18.11
C ASP A 131 -5.08 1.70 -19.58
N ALA A 132 -5.42 0.53 -20.14
CA ALA A 132 -5.90 0.39 -21.52
C ALA A 132 -7.24 1.10 -21.76
N GLN A 133 -8.20 0.96 -20.82
CA GLN A 133 -9.49 1.64 -20.90
C GLN A 133 -9.34 3.17 -20.86
N SER A 134 -8.49 3.68 -19.98
CA SER A 134 -8.22 5.13 -19.86
C SER A 134 -7.61 5.70 -21.14
N GLN A 135 -6.67 4.98 -21.75
CA GLN A 135 -6.02 5.38 -23.01
C GLN A 135 -6.95 5.30 -24.23
N ALA A 136 -7.90 4.38 -24.24
CA ALA A 136 -8.89 4.24 -25.31
C ALA A 136 -10.04 5.25 -25.20
N SER A 137 -10.21 5.91 -24.05
CA SER A 137 -11.33 6.84 -23.82
C SER A 137 -11.13 8.17 -24.55
N PRO A 138 -12.03 8.54 -25.49
CA PRO A 138 -11.92 9.79 -26.24
C PRO A 138 -12.23 11.04 -25.40
N SER A 139 -12.81 10.87 -24.21
CA SER A 139 -13.16 11.95 -23.28
C SER A 139 -12.22 12.05 -22.06
N GLY A 140 -11.28 11.11 -21.91
CA GLY A 140 -10.33 11.07 -20.79
C GLY A 140 -9.00 11.74 -21.11
N ALA A 141 -8.20 12.02 -20.09
CA ALA A 141 -6.83 12.53 -20.25
C ALA A 141 -5.84 11.49 -20.84
N GLY A 142 -6.29 10.26 -21.13
CA GLY A 142 -5.45 9.17 -21.63
C GLY A 142 -4.36 8.72 -20.65
N LEU A 143 -4.49 9.09 -19.37
CA LEU A 143 -3.48 8.82 -18.35
C LEU A 143 -3.62 7.40 -17.80
N ARG A 144 -2.48 6.73 -17.64
CA ARG A 144 -2.39 5.50 -16.84
C ARG A 144 -2.69 5.79 -15.37
N LEU A 145 -2.94 4.76 -14.57
CA LEU A 145 -2.89 4.89 -13.11
C LEU A 145 -1.54 5.48 -12.67
N SER A 146 -1.55 6.42 -11.73
CA SER A 146 -0.35 6.96 -11.11
C SER A 146 0.32 5.93 -10.20
N LYS A 147 1.59 6.18 -9.82
CA LYS A 147 2.25 5.35 -8.79
C LYS A 147 1.45 5.34 -7.49
N PHE A 148 0.97 6.51 -7.05
CA PHE A 148 0.18 6.64 -5.82
C PHE A 148 -1.14 5.88 -5.88
N GLU A 149 -1.86 5.93 -7.01
CA GLU A 149 -3.12 5.19 -7.20
C GLU A 149 -2.89 3.68 -7.08
N VAL A 150 -1.82 3.15 -7.70
CA VAL A 150 -1.49 1.72 -7.60
C VAL A 150 -1.07 1.34 -6.17
N LEU A 151 -0.21 2.13 -5.51
CA LEU A 151 0.19 1.90 -4.13
C LEU A 151 -0.99 1.90 -3.15
N THR A 152 -1.95 2.82 -3.37
CA THR A 152 -3.17 2.90 -2.57
C THR A 152 -4.02 1.65 -2.74
N ALA A 153 -4.19 1.17 -3.98
CA ALA A 153 -4.92 -0.07 -4.24
C ALA A 153 -4.21 -1.29 -3.64
N MET A 154 -2.87 -1.35 -3.70
CA MET A 154 -2.08 -2.39 -3.06
C MET A 154 -2.29 -2.41 -1.54
N ALA A 155 -2.28 -1.25 -0.89
CA ALA A 155 -2.57 -1.15 0.54
C ALA A 155 -3.97 -1.70 0.86
N PHE A 156 -4.98 -1.31 0.09
CA PHE A 156 -6.34 -1.78 0.32
C PHE A 156 -6.51 -3.29 0.12
N ALA A 157 -5.89 -3.85 -0.92
CA ALA A 157 -5.87 -5.29 -1.15
C ALA A 157 -5.17 -6.03 0.00
N ALA A 158 -3.95 -5.60 0.37
CA ALA A 158 -3.18 -6.23 1.44
C ALA A 158 -3.92 -6.23 2.79
N PHE A 159 -4.71 -5.19 3.09
CA PHE A 159 -5.52 -5.13 4.31
C PHE A 159 -6.72 -6.07 4.28
N ALA A 160 -7.33 -6.26 3.10
CA ALA A 160 -8.43 -7.22 2.92
C ALA A 160 -7.91 -8.67 2.99
N ASP A 161 -6.75 -8.96 2.39
CA ASP A 161 -6.12 -10.28 2.39
C ASP A 161 -5.61 -10.69 3.77
N ALA A 162 -5.16 -9.71 4.57
CA ALA A 162 -4.75 -9.90 5.95
C ALA A 162 -5.89 -9.68 6.96
N PRO A 163 -7.15 -9.90 6.57
CA PRO A 163 -8.36 -9.27 7.13
C PRO A 163 -8.14 -8.43 8.39
N VAL A 164 -7.82 -7.15 8.21
CA VAL A 164 -7.61 -6.21 9.33
C VAL A 164 -8.95 -5.80 9.97
N ASP A 165 -8.96 -5.56 11.27
CA ASP A 165 -10.13 -5.05 11.98
C ASP A 165 -10.38 -3.57 11.67
N VAL A 166 -9.30 -2.82 11.42
CA VAL A 166 -9.35 -1.38 11.14
C VAL A 166 -8.14 -0.94 10.32
N ALA A 167 -8.38 -0.11 9.31
CA ALA A 167 -7.31 0.52 8.53
C ALA A 167 -7.08 1.99 8.91
N VAL A 168 -5.82 2.39 9.05
CA VAL A 168 -5.38 3.77 9.28
C VAL A 168 -4.81 4.31 7.99
N ILE A 169 -5.54 5.22 7.35
CA ILE A 169 -5.24 5.71 6.01
C ILE A 169 -4.76 7.16 6.10
N GLU A 170 -3.49 7.40 5.78
CA GLU A 170 -2.96 8.76 5.56
C GLU A 170 -3.28 9.22 4.13
N VAL A 171 -3.76 10.47 4.00
CA VAL A 171 -3.89 11.14 2.70
C VAL A 171 -2.50 11.49 2.14
N GLY A 172 -2.29 11.22 0.85
CA GLY A 172 -1.06 11.57 0.11
C GLY A 172 -0.89 13.05 -0.19
#